data_AF-A0A348TV29-F1
#
_entry.id   AF-A0A348TV29-F1
#
_cell.length_a   1.000
_cell.length_b   1.000
_cell.length_c   1.000
_cell.angle_alpha   90.00
_cell.angle_beta   90.00
_cell.angle_gamma   90.00
#
_symmetry.space_group_name_H-M   'P 1'
#
loop_
_entity.id
_entity.type
_entity.pdbx_description
1 polymer ?
#
loop_
_entity_poly.entity_id
_entity_poly.type
_entity_poly.pdbx_seq_one_letter_code
_entity_poly.pdbx_strand_id
1 'polypeptide(L)'
;MDGRDIGTVVFPNAELKIFMTASDDVRAARRKAELDHNGQVVSFTEVLENLKSRDKADMERSDSPLFAAADARTLDNSDMSRDDQFELVLGWAKNLLV
;
A
#
# COMPACT_ATOMS: atom_id res chain seq x y z
N MET A 1 6.45 -8.60 6.04
CA MET A 1 5.07 -8.59 6.55
C MET A 1 4.38 -7.37 5.96
N ASP A 2 3.16 -7.52 5.46
CA ASP A 2 2.32 -6.42 4.99
C ASP A 2 1.24 -6.07 6.03
N GLY A 3 0.79 -4.81 6.05
CA GLY A 3 -0.20 -4.32 7.00
C GLY A 3 -0.16 -2.80 7.13
N ARG A 4 -0.90 -2.26 8.11
CA ARG A 4 -1.08 -0.80 8.29
C ARG A 4 -0.09 -0.17 9.27
N ASP A 5 0.27 -0.90 10.31
CA ASP A 5 1.07 -0.45 11.45
C ASP A 5 2.33 -1.31 11.66
N ILE A 6 2.77 -2.00 10.60
CA ILE A 6 3.89 -2.94 10.68
C ILE A 6 5.19 -2.22 11.04
N GLY A 7 5.52 -1.12 10.37
CA GLY A 7 6.77 -0.39 10.61
C GLY A 7 6.73 0.56 11.82
N THR A 8 5.56 0.78 12.42
CA THR A 8 5.35 1.74 13.50
C THR A 8 5.05 1.07 14.84
N VAL A 9 4.37 -0.09 14.83
CA VAL A 9 3.92 -0.79 16.05
C VAL A 9 4.44 -2.22 16.11
N VAL A 10 4.24 -3.03 15.07
CA VAL A 10 4.54 -4.49 15.12
C VAL A 10 6.05 -4.76 15.05
N PHE A 11 6.74 -4.14 14.11
CA PHE A 11 8.19 -4.23 13.89
C PHE A 11 8.81 -2.83 13.79
N PRO A 12 8.83 -2.06 14.89
CA PRO A 12 9.37 -0.71 14.90
C PRO A 12 10.88 -0.67 14.62
N ASN A 13 11.58 -1.80 14.74
CA ASN A 13 13.02 -1.92 14.48
C ASN A 13 13.34 -2.71 13.20
N ALA A 14 12.38 -2.87 12.29
CA ALA A 14 12.64 -3.54 11.00
C ALA A 14 13.75 -2.81 10.22
N GLU A 15 14.69 -3.57 9.64
CA GLU A 15 15.83 -3.02 8.89
C GLU A 15 15.40 -2.33 7.59
N LEU A 16 14.28 -2.79 7.00
CA LEU A 16 13.64 -2.16 5.85
C LEU A 16 12.16 -1.95 6.14
N LYS A 17 11.72 -0.69 6.04
CA LYS A 17 10.31 -0.31 6.08
C LYS A 17 9.94 0.35 4.78
N ILE A 18 8.86 -0.11 4.17
CA ILE A 18 8.36 0.40 2.90
C ILE A 18 6.94 0.91 3.13
N PHE A 19 6.72 2.19 2.84
CA PHE A 19 5.40 2.78 2.81
C PHE A 19 4.93 2.83 1.36
N MET A 20 4.12 1.85 0.95
CA MET A 20 3.65 1.73 -0.42
C MET A 20 2.39 2.56 -0.64
N THR A 21 2.36 3.36 -1.71
CA THR A 21 1.24 4.21 -2.08
C THR A 21 0.99 4.17 -3.60
N ALA A 22 -0.17 4.67 -4.00
CA ALA A 22 -0.53 4.98 -5.38
C ALA A 22 -1.75 5.91 -5.38
N SER A 23 -2.00 6.57 -6.52
CA SER A 23 -3.19 7.38 -6.72
C SER A 23 -4.47 6.55 -6.50
N ASP A 24 -5.50 7.20 -5.96
CA ASP A 24 -6.78 6.55 -5.64
C ASP A 24 -7.41 5.90 -6.87
N ASP A 25 -7.32 6.56 -8.02
CA ASP A 25 -7.88 6.07 -9.29
C ASP A 25 -7.19 4.79 -9.75
N VAL A 26 -5.85 4.73 -9.65
CA VAL A 26 -5.08 3.54 -10.00
C VAL A 26 -5.41 2.39 -9.05
N ARG A 27 -5.49 2.65 -7.75
CA ARG A 27 -5.84 1.63 -6.75
C ARG A 27 -7.28 1.14 -6.93
N ALA A 28 -8.22 2.02 -7.20
CA ALA A 28 -9.61 1.68 -7.48
C ALA A 28 -9.74 0.89 -8.79
N ALA A 29 -9.02 1.25 -9.84
CA ALA A 29 -9.02 0.52 -11.12
C ALA A 29 -8.48 -0.92 -10.95
N ARG A 30 -7.36 -1.09 -10.25
CA ARG A 30 -6.80 -2.41 -9.92
C ARG A 30 -7.81 -3.25 -9.13
N ARG A 31 -8.43 -2.66 -8.10
CA ARG A 31 -9.43 -3.34 -7.28
C ARG A 31 -10.67 -3.73 -8.08
N LYS A 32 -11.15 -2.85 -8.94
CA LYS A 32 -12.29 -3.11 -9.83
C LYS A 32 -12.01 -4.30 -10.74
N ALA A 33 -10.83 -4.35 -11.35
CA ALA A 33 -10.42 -5.48 -12.19
C ALA A 33 -10.38 -6.81 -11.42
N GLU A 34 -9.91 -6.81 -10.17
CA GLU A 34 -9.97 -8.00 -9.29
C GLU A 34 -11.41 -8.45 -9.00
N LEU A 35 -12.30 -7.50 -8.71
CA LEU A 35 -13.71 -7.79 -8.42
C LEU A 35 -14.42 -8.37 -9.66
N ASP A 36 -14.17 -7.79 -10.83
CA ASP A 36 -14.71 -8.28 -12.10
C ASP A 36 -14.23 -9.69 -12.42
N HIS A 37 -12.94 -9.98 -12.19
CA HIS A 37 -12.39 -11.32 -12.36
C HIS A 37 -13.05 -12.35 -11.43
N ASN A 38 -13.46 -11.91 -10.23
CA ASN A 38 -14.17 -12.73 -9.25
C ASN A 38 -15.69 -12.77 -9.47
N GLY A 39 -16.21 -12.21 -10.58
CA GLY A 39 -17.63 -12.20 -10.91
C GLY A 39 -18.48 -11.22 -10.10
N GLN A 40 -17.86 -10.27 -9.39
CA GLN A 40 -18.55 -9.26 -8.59
C GLN A 40 -18.73 -7.98 -9.39
N VAL A 41 -19.98 -7.67 -9.71
CA VAL A 41 -20.32 -6.45 -10.46
C VAL A 41 -20.55 -5.29 -9.49
N VAL A 42 -19.54 -4.43 -9.37
CA VAL A 42 -19.57 -3.18 -8.58
C VAL A 42 -19.14 -2.04 -9.49
N SER A 43 -19.70 -0.83 -9.37
CA SER A 43 -19.27 0.31 -10.19
C SER A 43 -17.89 0.83 -9.77
N PHE A 44 -17.18 1.50 -10.68
CA PHE A 44 -15.89 2.14 -10.35
C PHE A 44 -16.03 3.18 -9.22
N THR A 45 -17.10 3.99 -9.27
CA THR A 45 -17.38 5.01 -8.25
C THR A 45 -17.55 4.40 -6.86
N GLU A 46 -18.31 3.30 -6.73
CA GLU A 46 -18.47 2.60 -5.47
C GLU A 46 -17.14 2.04 -4.94
N VAL A 47 -16.29 1.49 -5.82
CA VAL A 47 -14.97 1.01 -5.44
C VAL A 47 -14.08 2.15 -4.94
N LEU A 48 -14.09 3.28 -5.64
CA LEU A 48 -13.29 4.46 -5.28
C LEU A 48 -13.74 5.07 -3.95
N GLU A 49 -15.05 5.23 -3.74
CA GLU A 49 -15.61 5.76 -2.49
C GLU A 49 -15.33 4.83 -1.31
N ASN A 50 -15.49 3.52 -1.51
CA ASN A 50 -15.17 2.53 -0.49
C ASN A 50 -13.69 2.59 -0.11
N LEU A 51 -12.81 2.69 -1.10
CA LEU A 51 -11.36 2.79 -0.90
C LEU A 51 -11.00 4.04 -0.11
N LYS A 52 -11.50 5.22 -0.50
CA LYS A 52 -11.24 6.50 0.20
C LYS A 52 -11.76 6.48 1.64
N SER A 53 -12.96 5.93 1.84
CA SER A 53 -13.56 5.80 3.18
C SER A 53 -12.72 4.92 4.10
N ARG A 54 -12.22 3.79 3.58
CA ARG A 54 -11.34 2.88 4.32
C ARG A 54 -10.01 3.52 4.66
N ASP A 55 -9.37 4.18 3.70
CA ASP A 55 -8.09 4.86 3.93
C ASP A 55 -8.24 5.94 5.01
N LYS A 56 -9.31 6.74 4.93
CA LYS A 56 -9.61 7.75 5.95
C LYS A 56 -9.79 7.13 7.34
N ALA A 57 -10.59 6.07 7.45
CA ALA A 57 -10.80 5.36 8.71
C ALA A 57 -9.50 4.75 9.26
N ASP A 58 -8.66 4.18 8.40
CA ASP A 58 -7.35 3.62 8.77
C ASP A 58 -6.37 4.72 9.24
N MET A 59 -6.42 5.93 8.67
CA MET A 59 -5.58 7.07 9.06
C MET A 59 -6.06 7.76 10.35
N GLU A 60 -7.38 7.84 10.57
CA GLU A 60 -7.98 8.59 11.68
C GLU A 60 -8.20 7.78 12.96
N ARG A 61 -8.04 6.44 12.91
CA ARG A 61 -8.20 5.59 14.08
C ARG A 61 -7.22 5.96 15.20
N SER A 62 -7.68 5.91 16.45
CA SER A 62 -6.85 6.23 17.62
C SER A 62 -5.73 5.22 17.86
N ASP A 63 -6.00 3.95 17.61
CA ASP A 63 -5.07 2.86 17.87
C ASP A 63 -4.39 2.42 16.57
N SER A 64 -3.05 2.47 16.56
CA SER A 64 -2.21 2.07 15.43
C SER A 64 -2.59 2.73 14.08
N PRO A 65 -2.75 4.06 13.97
CA PRO A 65 -3.16 4.67 12.70
C PRO A 65 -2.23 4.33 11.53
N LEU A 66 -2.77 4.33 10.31
CA LEU A 66 -2.01 4.22 9.08
C LEU A 66 -1.22 5.52 8.85
N PHE A 67 0.08 5.47 9.07
CA PHE A 67 1.01 6.53 8.67
C PHE A 67 2.38 5.94 8.36
N ALA A 68 3.17 6.66 7.56
CA ALA A 68 4.53 6.26 7.26
C ALA A 68 5.41 6.39 8.52
N ALA A 69 6.14 5.32 8.88
CA ALA A 69 7.19 5.45 9.89
C ALA A 69 8.25 6.46 9.42
N ALA A 70 8.88 7.18 10.36
CA ALA A 70 9.83 8.25 10.03
C ALA A 70 11.03 7.78 9.19
N ASP A 71 11.40 6.51 9.34
CA ASP A 71 12.49 5.82 8.64
C ASP A 71 12.00 4.95 7.47
N ALA A 72 10.71 4.99 7.13
CA ALA A 72 10.16 4.26 6.00
C ALA A 72 10.53 4.91 4.66
N ARG A 73 10.87 4.08 3.68
CA ARG A 73 11.00 4.51 2.28
C ARG A 73 9.62 4.51 1.63
N THR A 74 9.20 5.64 1.10
CA THR A 74 7.94 5.73 0.36
C THR A 74 8.13 5.18 -1.05
N LEU A 75 7.24 4.29 -1.48
CA LEU A 75 7.20 3.73 -2.84
C LEU A 75 5.84 4.08 -3.44
N ASP A 76 5.83 5.02 -4.39
CA ASP A 76 4.65 5.29 -5.21
C ASP A 76 4.68 4.40 -6.45
N ASN A 77 3.72 3.48 -6.57
CA ASN A 77 3.60 2.56 -7.69
C ASN A 77 2.49 2.93 -8.69
N SER A 78 2.05 4.19 -8.72
CA SER A 78 0.98 4.66 -9.62
C SER A 78 1.29 4.32 -11.08
N ASP A 79 2.53 4.60 -11.51
CA ASP A 79 2.99 4.45 -12.89
C ASP A 79 4.03 3.32 -13.05
N MET A 80 4.04 2.35 -12.13
CA MET A 80 5.01 1.24 -12.14
C MET A 80 4.35 -0.07 -12.57
N SER A 81 5.09 -0.88 -13.34
CA SER A 81 4.74 -2.28 -13.55
C SER A 81 5.02 -3.11 -12.30
N ARG A 82 4.45 -4.32 -12.22
CA ARG A 82 4.72 -5.27 -11.12
C ARG A 82 6.20 -5.67 -11.06
N ASP A 83 6.83 -5.81 -12.22
CA ASP A 83 8.23 -6.23 -12.34
C ASP A 83 9.16 -5.09 -11.93
N ASP A 84 8.89 -3.85 -12.36
CA ASP A 84 9.68 -2.68 -11.95
C ASP A 84 9.59 -2.45 -10.44
N GLN A 85 8.40 -2.60 -9.86
CA GLN A 85 8.20 -2.53 -8.42
C GLN A 85 9.01 -3.61 -7.71
N PHE A 86 8.97 -4.84 -8.22
CA PHE A 86 9.69 -5.96 -7.63
C PHE A 86 11.21 -5.72 -7.63
N GLU A 87 11.78 -5.34 -8.78
CA GLU A 87 13.21 -5.09 -8.91
C GLU A 87 13.67 -3.92 -8.02
N LEU A 88 12.87 -2.85 -7.92
CA LEU A 88 13.16 -1.72 -7.03
C LEU A 88 13.23 -2.16 -5.56
N VAL A 89 12.20 -2.84 -5.08
CA VAL A 89 12.11 -3.32 -3.69
C VAL A 89 13.21 -4.34 -3.39
N LEU A 90 13.49 -5.24 -4.32
CA LEU A 90 14.56 -6.22 -4.22
C LEU A 90 15.92 -5.52 -4.11
N GLY A 91 16.15 -4.47 -4.89
CA GLY A 91 17.35 -3.64 -4.81
C GLY A 91 17.53 -3.00 -3.43
N TRP A 92 16.46 -2.45 -2.85
CA TRP A 92 16.50 -1.88 -1.49
C TRP A 92 16.87 -2.94 -0.44
N ALA A 93 16.27 -4.13 -0.52
CA ALA A 93 16.56 -5.21 0.40
C ALA A 93 18.01 -5.71 0.28
N LYS A 94 18.52 -5.89 -0.94
CA LYS A 94 19.90 -6.33 -1.18
C LYS A 94 20.94 -5.36 -0.64
N ASN A 95 20.68 -4.05 -0.74
CA ASN A 95 21.61 -3.02 -0.25
C ASN A 95 21.78 -3.02 1.28
N LEU A 96 20.93 -3.73 2.03
CA LEU A 96 21.05 -3.89 3.48
C LEU A 96 21.92 -5.09 3.88
N LEU A 97 22.19 -6.00 2.95
CA LEU A 97 22.97 -7.23 3.18
C LEU A 97 24.46 -7.08 2.85
N VAL A 98 24.89 -5.86 2.46
CA VAL A 98 26.27 -5.51 2.11
C VAL A 98 26.87 -4.63 3.19
#